data_AF-A0A5J6PCI3-F1
#
_entry.id   AF-A0A5J6PCI3-F1
#
_cell.length_a   1.000
_cell.length_b   1.000
_cell.length_c   1.000
_cell.angle_alpha   90.00
_cell.angle_beta   90.00
_cell.angle_gamma   90.00
#
_symmetry.space_group_name_H-M   'P 1'
#
loop_
_entity.id
_entity.type
_entity.pdbx_description
1 polymer ?
#
loop_
_entity_poly.entity_id
_entity_poly.type
_entity_poly.pdbx_seq_one_letter_code
_entity_poly.pdbx_strand_id
1 'polypeptide(L)'
;MNQKVIKEHEEKLLELRVQSLEAELGRQKAPPAKPHFWTNPAILAILGAVCTASFGLITNKEQLNASRQLERDKMESSLILKAIDSSDAEQRISALKFLVKAGLISDHDKKIDELKLEDVPRIKNTPAATKLTLGAAQDSASEQAKPPQNPVARN
;
A
#
# COMPACT_ATOMS: atom_id res chain seq x y z
N MET A 1 -66.32 71.11 -2.52
CA MET A 1 -65.70 70.23 -3.55
C MET A 1 -64.39 69.57 -3.10
N ASN A 2 -63.84 69.86 -1.90
CA ASN A 2 -62.51 69.37 -1.48
C ASN A 2 -62.48 68.04 -0.71
N GLN A 3 -63.62 67.51 -0.26
CA GLN A 3 -63.61 66.24 0.48
C GLN A 3 -63.36 65.00 -0.38
N LYS A 4 -63.69 65.06 -1.68
CA LYS A 4 -63.48 63.93 -2.58
C LYS A 4 -62.00 63.68 -2.85
N VAL A 5 -61.23 64.76 -3.01
CA VAL A 5 -59.77 64.69 -3.26
C VAL A 5 -59.00 64.15 -2.06
N ILE A 6 -59.44 64.47 -0.84
CA ILE A 6 -58.81 63.98 0.39
C ILE A 6 -59.00 62.45 0.50
N LYS A 7 -60.21 61.95 0.22
CA LYS A 7 -60.50 60.51 0.26
C LYS A 7 -59.70 59.73 -0.79
N GLU A 8 -59.60 60.24 -2.02
CA GLU A 8 -58.82 59.60 -3.08
C GLU A 8 -57.31 59.52 -2.75
N HIS A 9 -56.78 60.49 -1.99
CA HIS A 9 -55.39 60.47 -1.57
C HIS A 9 -55.13 59.50 -0.42
N GLU A 10 -56.09 59.35 0.50
CA GLU A 10 -56.01 58.38 1.60
C GLU A 10 -56.05 56.94 1.07
N GLU A 11 -56.91 56.66 0.09
CA GLU A 11 -56.99 55.34 -0.56
C GLU A 11 -55.67 54.98 -1.26
N LYS A 12 -55.08 55.90 -2.01
CA LYS A 12 -53.77 55.68 -2.66
C LYS A 12 -52.65 55.44 -1.66
N LEU A 13 -52.65 56.12 -0.51
CA LEU A 13 -51.65 55.90 0.53
C LEU A 13 -51.80 54.52 1.18
N LEU A 14 -53.03 54.05 1.37
CA LEU A 14 -53.30 52.72 1.90
C LEU A 14 -52.86 51.63 0.91
N GLU A 15 -53.15 51.80 -0.39
CA GLU A 15 -52.70 50.88 -1.44
C GLU A 15 -51.16 50.78 -1.49
N LEU A 16 -50.46 51.92 -1.45
CA LEU A 16 -48.99 51.93 -1.42
C LEU A 16 -48.44 51.20 -0.19
N ARG A 17 -49.10 51.33 0.96
CA ARG A 17 -48.67 50.68 2.20
C ARG A 17 -48.89 49.17 2.17
N VAL A 18 -50.01 48.72 1.63
CA VAL A 18 -50.29 47.29 1.39
C VAL A 18 -49.25 46.72 0.43
N GLN A 19 -48.97 47.42 -0.67
CA GLN A 19 -48.00 46.98 -1.66
C GLN A 19 -46.57 46.88 -1.10
N SER A 20 -46.16 47.82 -0.23
CA SER A 20 -44.84 47.75 0.43
C SER A 20 -44.74 46.57 1.41
N LEU A 21 -45.82 46.29 2.16
CA LEU A 21 -45.87 45.18 3.11
C LEU A 21 -45.83 43.82 2.40
N GLU A 22 -46.53 43.70 1.27
CA GLU A 22 -46.50 42.49 0.45
C GLU A 22 -45.11 42.25 -0.15
N ALA A 23 -44.40 43.30 -0.58
CA ALA A 23 -43.03 43.20 -1.08
C ALA A 23 -42.03 42.75 0.00
N GLU A 24 -42.20 43.21 1.24
CA GLU A 24 -41.36 42.78 2.38
C GLU A 24 -41.62 41.32 2.78
N LEU A 25 -42.89 40.90 2.81
CA LEU A 25 -43.26 39.52 3.09
C LEU A 25 -42.77 38.57 1.98
N GLY A 26 -42.77 39.03 0.72
CA GLY A 26 -42.20 38.30 -0.41
C GLY A 26 -40.70 38.04 -0.27
N ARG A 27 -39.94 39.00 0.29
CA ARG A 27 -38.50 38.84 0.56
C ARG A 27 -38.21 37.89 1.72
N GLN A 28 -39.03 37.89 2.77
CA GLN A 28 -38.87 36.94 3.88
C GLN A 28 -39.26 35.49 3.51
N LYS A 29 -40.10 35.32 2.48
CA LYS A 29 -40.47 33.99 1.95
C LYS A 29 -39.49 33.44 0.91
N ALA A 30 -38.37 34.12 0.64
CA ALA A 30 -37.33 33.54 -0.18
C ALA A 30 -36.80 32.26 0.51
N PRO A 31 -36.87 31.10 -0.14
CA PRO A 31 -36.45 29.85 0.48
C PRO A 31 -34.98 29.97 0.89
N PRO A 32 -34.59 29.52 2.11
CA PRO A 32 -33.20 29.57 2.52
C PRO A 32 -32.37 28.84 1.47
N ALA A 33 -31.40 29.56 0.88
CA ALA A 33 -30.46 28.97 -0.06
C ALA A 33 -29.86 27.73 0.61
N LYS A 34 -30.07 26.56 -0.01
CA LYS A 34 -29.66 25.28 0.55
C LYS A 34 -28.18 25.39 0.94
N PRO A 35 -27.79 25.09 2.19
CA PRO A 35 -26.40 25.21 2.60
C PRO A 35 -25.55 24.36 1.66
N HIS A 36 -24.69 25.01 0.89
CA HIS A 36 -23.82 24.37 -0.08
C HIS A 36 -22.65 23.75 0.70
N PHE A 37 -22.87 22.53 1.20
CA PHE A 37 -21.91 21.77 2.01
C PHE A 37 -20.56 21.54 1.32
N TRP A 38 -20.47 21.75 -0.01
CA TRP A 38 -19.24 21.68 -0.79
C TRP A 38 -18.36 22.93 -0.71
N THR A 39 -18.89 24.08 -0.27
CA THR A 39 -18.09 25.33 -0.20
C THR A 39 -17.32 25.51 1.11
N ASN A 40 -17.49 24.63 2.11
CA ASN A 40 -16.71 24.72 3.34
C ASN A 40 -15.39 23.92 3.20
N PRO A 41 -14.23 24.59 3.08
CA PRO A 41 -12.95 23.90 2.91
C PRO A 41 -12.57 23.01 4.10
N ALA A 42 -13.08 23.29 5.30
CA ALA A 42 -12.85 22.45 6.47
C ALA A 42 -13.51 21.07 6.32
N ILE A 43 -14.72 21.01 5.74
CA ILE A 43 -15.43 19.74 5.50
C ILE A 43 -14.69 18.91 4.46
N LEU A 44 -14.18 19.54 3.40
CA LEU A 44 -13.36 18.87 2.39
C LEU A 44 -12.07 18.32 2.96
N ALA A 45 -11.40 19.07 3.85
CA ALA A 45 -10.18 18.60 4.51
C ALA A 45 -10.45 17.37 5.40
N ILE A 46 -11.54 17.38 6.17
CA ILE A 46 -11.93 16.23 7.01
C ILE A 46 -12.26 15.02 6.14
N LEU A 47 -13.07 15.19 5.09
CA LEU A 47 -13.38 14.11 4.14
C LEU A 47 -12.12 13.55 3.47
N GLY A 48 -11.22 14.42 3.01
CA GLY A 48 -9.94 14.04 2.41
C GLY A 48 -9.07 13.25 3.38
N ALA A 49 -8.98 13.69 4.64
CA ALA A 49 -8.22 12.99 5.68
C ALA A 49 -8.80 11.61 5.99
N VAL A 50 -10.13 11.50 6.11
CA VAL A 50 -10.81 10.22 6.35
C VAL A 50 -10.64 9.25 5.18
N CYS A 51 -10.78 9.74 3.94
CA CYS A 51 -10.52 8.95 2.74
C CYS A 51 -9.08 8.44 2.70
N THR A 52 -8.10 9.32 2.94
CA THR A 52 -6.67 8.95 2.92
C THR A 52 -6.34 7.93 4.01
N ALA A 53 -6.82 8.13 5.23
CA ALA A 53 -6.60 7.19 6.34
C ALA A 53 -7.21 5.81 6.03
N SER A 54 -8.43 5.80 5.49
CA SER A 54 -9.12 4.55 5.12
C SER A 54 -8.38 3.81 4.01
N PHE A 55 -7.89 4.53 3.00
CA PHE A 55 -7.14 3.95 1.89
C PHE A 55 -5.82 3.32 2.37
N GLY A 56 -5.10 3.99 3.27
CA GLY A 56 -3.86 3.47 3.87
C GLY A 56 -4.05 2.15 4.64
N LEU A 57 -5.20 1.95 5.28
CA LEU A 57 -5.50 0.68 5.98
C LEU A 57 -5.74 -0.48 5.00
N ILE A 58 -6.32 -0.20 3.83
CA ILE A 58 -6.60 -1.22 2.81
C ILE A 58 -5.28 -1.65 2.16
N THR A 59 -4.45 -0.70 1.75
CA THR A 59 -3.17 -0.99 1.08
C THR A 59 -2.20 -1.75 1.97
N ASN A 60 -2.20 -1.50 3.28
CA ASN A 60 -1.33 -2.20 4.23
C ASN A 60 -1.69 -3.69 4.34
N LYS A 61 -2.97 -4.05 4.25
CA LYS A 61 -3.39 -5.47 4.26
C LYS A 61 -2.91 -6.22 3.02
N GLU A 62 -3.02 -5.60 1.85
CA GLU A 62 -2.55 -6.19 0.60
C GLU A 62 -1.03 -6.33 0.61
N GLN A 63 -0.31 -5.32 1.11
CA GLN A 63 1.14 -5.34 1.22
C GLN A 63 1.64 -6.45 2.15
N LEU A 64 0.96 -6.67 3.28
CA LEU A 64 1.33 -7.75 4.21
C LEU A 64 1.13 -9.14 3.58
N ASN A 65 0.05 -9.34 2.83
CA ASN A 65 -0.19 -10.59 2.12
C ASN A 65 0.83 -10.82 1.00
N ALA A 66 1.13 -9.79 0.21
CA ALA A 66 2.15 -9.86 -0.84
C ALA A 66 3.54 -10.16 -0.26
N SER A 67 3.93 -9.52 0.84
CA SER A 67 5.20 -9.80 1.52
C SER A 67 5.27 -11.24 2.03
N ARG A 68 4.18 -11.75 2.63
CA ARG A 68 4.12 -13.15 3.07
C ARG A 68 4.22 -14.15 1.92
N GLN A 69 3.59 -13.86 0.78
CA GLN A 69 3.71 -14.71 -0.42
C GLN A 69 5.15 -14.69 -0.93
N LEU A 70 5.77 -13.51 -1.06
CA LEU A 70 7.16 -13.40 -1.47
C LEU A 70 8.14 -14.11 -0.53
N GLU A 71 7.91 -14.06 0.78
CA GLU A 71 8.72 -14.79 1.75
C GLU A 71 8.58 -16.30 1.59
N ARG A 72 7.36 -16.80 1.35
CA ARG A 72 7.12 -18.21 1.05
C ARG A 72 7.81 -18.63 -0.25
N ASP A 73 7.64 -17.88 -1.32
CA ASP A 73 8.25 -18.18 -2.63
C ASP A 73 9.78 -18.22 -2.55
N LYS A 74 10.38 -17.30 -1.78
CA LYS A 74 11.83 -17.28 -1.52
C LYS A 74 12.27 -18.48 -0.69
N MET A 75 11.52 -18.85 0.34
CA MET A 75 11.80 -20.02 1.16
C MET A 75 11.73 -21.29 0.32
N GLU A 76 10.66 -21.47 -0.46
CA GLU A 76 10.47 -22.60 -1.37
C GLU A 76 11.62 -22.69 -2.38
N SER A 77 11.96 -21.57 -3.04
CA SER A 77 13.08 -21.52 -3.99
C SER A 77 14.41 -21.89 -3.36
N SER A 78 14.68 -21.43 -2.13
CA SER A 78 15.90 -21.76 -1.39
C SER A 78 15.97 -23.24 -1.03
N LEU A 79 14.86 -23.85 -0.61
CA LEU A 79 14.77 -25.27 -0.31
C LEU A 79 14.94 -26.13 -1.57
N ILE A 80 14.32 -25.75 -2.69
CA ILE A 80 14.51 -26.40 -3.99
C ILE A 80 15.98 -26.34 -4.39
N LEU A 81 16.58 -25.14 -4.32
CA LEU A 81 17.99 -24.95 -4.66
C LEU A 81 18.89 -25.84 -3.80
N LYS A 82 18.59 -25.94 -2.50
CA LYS A 82 19.36 -26.80 -1.59
C LYS A 82 19.17 -28.29 -1.88
N ALA A 83 17.97 -28.70 -2.29
CA ALA A 83 17.70 -30.08 -2.68
C ALA A 83 18.40 -30.47 -4.00
N ILE A 84 18.56 -29.54 -4.94
CA ILE A 84 19.25 -29.80 -6.21
C ILE A 84 20.78 -29.66 -6.14
N ASP A 85 21.32 -29.07 -5.07
CA ASP A 85 22.76 -28.89 -4.83
C ASP A 85 23.50 -30.23 -4.57
N SER A 86 22.77 -31.30 -4.24
CA SER A 86 23.35 -32.63 -4.05
C SER A 86 23.94 -33.19 -5.36
N SER A 87 25.18 -33.68 -5.32
CA SER A 87 25.85 -34.27 -6.48
C SER A 87 25.14 -35.51 -7.03
N ASP A 88 24.51 -36.29 -6.18
CA ASP A 88 23.83 -37.53 -6.52
C ASP A 88 22.37 -37.30 -6.95
N ALA A 89 21.98 -37.87 -8.09
CA ALA A 89 20.65 -37.72 -8.65
C ALA A 89 19.57 -38.36 -7.78
N GLU A 90 19.86 -39.51 -7.15
CA GLU A 90 18.90 -40.19 -6.28
C GLU A 90 18.61 -39.37 -5.02
N GLN A 91 19.65 -38.78 -4.43
CA GLN A 91 19.52 -37.87 -3.29
C GLN A 91 18.72 -36.61 -3.64
N ARG A 92 18.96 -35.99 -4.81
CA ARG A 92 18.17 -34.82 -5.25
C ARG A 92 16.68 -35.15 -5.32
N ILE A 93 16.32 -36.25 -5.97
CA ILE A 93 14.93 -36.67 -6.12
C ILE A 93 14.31 -36.99 -4.75
N SER A 94 15.02 -37.75 -3.91
CA SER A 94 14.55 -38.10 -2.57
C SER A 94 14.30 -36.85 -1.71
N ALA A 95 15.21 -35.87 -1.75
CA ALA A 95 15.07 -34.60 -1.05
C ALA A 95 13.87 -33.79 -1.58
N LEU A 96 13.72 -33.67 -2.90
CA LEU A 96 12.57 -33.02 -3.54
C LEU A 96 11.24 -33.66 -3.15
N LYS A 97 11.14 -35.00 -3.22
CA LYS A 97 9.93 -35.74 -2.80
C LYS A 97 9.66 -35.60 -1.31
N PHE A 98 10.70 -35.55 -0.47
CA PHE A 98 10.57 -35.28 0.96
C PHE A 98 9.99 -33.89 1.21
N LEU A 99 10.48 -32.85 0.53
CA LEU A 99 9.98 -31.48 0.71
C LEU A 99 8.51 -31.34 0.30
N VAL A 100 8.10 -32.01 -0.78
CA VAL A 100 6.68 -32.08 -1.21
C VAL A 100 5.83 -32.80 -0.17
N LYS A 101 6.27 -33.99 0.30
CA LYS A 101 5.56 -34.75 1.34
C LYS A 101 5.46 -34.03 2.67
N ALA A 102 6.46 -33.22 3.01
CA ALA A 102 6.47 -32.39 4.21
C ALA A 102 5.56 -31.14 4.09
N GLY A 103 5.04 -30.84 2.89
CA GLY A 103 4.22 -29.65 2.65
C GLY A 103 5.04 -28.35 2.66
N LEU A 104 6.36 -28.44 2.45
CA LEU A 104 7.26 -27.29 2.39
C LEU A 104 7.28 -26.65 1.00
N ILE A 105 6.93 -27.41 -0.04
CA ILE A 105 6.82 -26.94 -1.42
C ILE A 105 5.45 -27.37 -1.96
N SER A 106 4.79 -26.48 -2.71
CA SER A 106 3.51 -26.77 -3.36
C SER A 106 3.74 -27.40 -4.75
N ASP A 107 3.23 -28.61 -4.98
CA ASP A 107 3.29 -29.31 -6.28
C ASP A 107 1.89 -29.57 -6.83
N HIS A 108 1.25 -28.53 -7.37
CA HIS A 108 -0.11 -28.63 -7.92
C HIS A 108 -0.23 -29.60 -9.10
N ASP A 109 0.82 -29.69 -9.92
CA ASP A 109 0.86 -30.52 -11.12
C ASP A 109 1.40 -31.94 -10.85
N LYS A 110 1.81 -32.24 -9.61
CA LYS A 110 2.46 -33.51 -9.21
C LYS A 110 3.74 -33.85 -9.99
N LYS A 111 4.38 -32.86 -10.60
CA LYS A 111 5.58 -33.04 -11.45
C LYS A 111 6.79 -33.52 -10.65
N ILE A 112 6.90 -33.11 -9.40
CA ILE A 112 8.02 -33.45 -8.52
C ILE A 112 7.81 -34.84 -7.93
N ASP A 113 6.56 -35.20 -7.58
CA ASP A 113 6.23 -36.51 -7.05
C ASP A 113 6.40 -37.63 -8.11
N GLU A 114 6.02 -37.35 -9.36
CA GLU A 114 6.13 -38.27 -10.49
C GLU A 114 7.54 -38.35 -11.11
N LEU A 115 8.48 -37.51 -10.64
CA LEU A 115 9.82 -37.42 -11.19
C LEU A 115 10.57 -38.76 -11.08
N LYS A 116 11.13 -39.22 -12.21
CA LYS A 116 11.96 -40.44 -12.30
C LYS A 116 13.44 -40.09 -12.39
N LEU A 117 14.29 -41.07 -12.11
CA LEU A 117 15.75 -40.91 -12.15
C LEU A 117 16.29 -40.60 -13.56
N GLU A 118 15.55 -40.99 -14.58
CA GLU A 118 15.88 -40.79 -15.99
C GLU A 118 15.67 -39.34 -16.45
N ASP A 119 14.72 -38.63 -15.84
CA ASP A 119 14.35 -37.26 -16.23
C ASP A 119 15.27 -36.19 -15.64
N VAL A 120 16.10 -36.55 -14.65
CA VAL A 120 16.97 -35.60 -13.97
C VAL A 120 18.23 -35.37 -14.81
N PRO A 121 18.49 -34.14 -15.28
CA PRO A 121 19.70 -33.84 -16.00
C PRO A 121 20.91 -34.16 -15.11
N ARG A 122 21.77 -35.05 -15.60
CA ARG A 122 23.06 -35.33 -14.97
C ARG A 122 23.97 -34.16 -15.28
N ILE A 123 23.95 -33.17 -14.40
CA ILE A 123 24.97 -32.13 -14.40
C ILE A 123 26.28 -32.86 -14.11
N LYS A 124 27.12 -32.99 -15.14
CA LYS A 124 28.50 -33.40 -14.93
C LYS A 124 29.09 -32.25 -14.15
N ASN A 125 29.17 -32.39 -12.83
CA ASN A 125 29.97 -31.53 -11.99
C ASN A 125 31.42 -31.75 -12.43
N THR A 126 31.83 -31.11 -13.52
CA THR A 126 33.24 -30.90 -13.81
C THR A 126 33.70 -30.04 -12.64
N PRO A 127 34.46 -30.60 -11.67
CA PRO A 127 34.96 -29.77 -10.59
C PRO A 127 35.68 -28.62 -11.25
N ALA A 128 35.18 -27.40 -11.03
CA ALA A 128 35.80 -26.19 -11.55
C ALA A 128 37.28 -26.30 -11.20
N ALA A 129 38.10 -26.38 -12.24
CA ALA A 129 39.48 -26.77 -12.12
C ALA A 129 40.16 -25.94 -11.02
N THR A 130 40.75 -26.65 -10.08
CA THR A 130 41.80 -26.21 -9.18
C THR A 130 42.87 -25.45 -10.00
N LYS A 131 42.78 -24.11 -10.12
CA LYS A 131 43.90 -23.20 -10.41
C LYS A 131 43.45 -21.73 -10.47
N LEU A 132 43.74 -20.98 -9.41
CA LEU A 132 44.69 -19.87 -9.53
C LEU A 132 45.24 -19.50 -8.15
N THR A 133 46.17 -20.31 -7.66
CA THR A 133 47.24 -19.80 -6.80
C THR A 133 48.15 -18.96 -7.69
N LEU A 134 47.84 -17.67 -7.84
CA LEU A 134 48.79 -16.67 -8.34
C LEU A 134 48.38 -15.29 -7.81
N GLY A 135 48.88 -14.97 -6.63
CA GLY A 135 48.62 -13.70 -5.94
C GLY A 135 49.35 -13.59 -4.61
N ALA A 136 50.58 -14.09 -4.53
CA ALA A 136 51.52 -13.65 -3.51
C ALA A 136 51.97 -12.22 -3.88
N ALA A 137 51.26 -11.19 -3.38
CA ALA A 137 51.75 -9.82 -3.14
C ALA A 137 50.56 -8.88 -2.90
N GLN A 138 50.25 -8.62 -1.63
CA GLN A 138 49.67 -7.38 -1.10
C GLN A 138 49.59 -7.54 0.44
N ASP A 139 50.74 -7.78 1.07
CA ASP A 139 51.41 -6.75 1.89
C ASP A 139 51.07 -5.28 1.55
N SER A 140 50.87 -4.46 2.59
CA SER A 140 50.55 -3.02 2.59
C SER A 140 49.07 -2.61 2.51
N ALA A 141 48.42 -2.48 3.67
CA ALA A 141 47.77 -1.22 4.11
C ALA A 141 46.93 -1.48 5.37
N SER A 142 47.61 -1.41 6.51
CA SER A 142 47.02 -1.02 7.78
C SER A 142 46.38 0.37 7.66
N GLU A 143 45.05 0.45 7.54
CA GLU A 143 44.31 1.67 7.82
C GLU A 143 43.38 1.43 9.02
N GLN A 144 43.63 2.24 10.02
CA GLN A 144 43.27 2.11 11.40
C GLN A 144 41.92 2.81 11.63
N ALA A 145 40.80 2.09 11.48
CA ALA A 145 39.48 2.62 11.83
C ALA A 145 39.26 2.53 13.35
N LYS A 146 39.71 3.58 14.05
CA LYS A 146 39.45 3.87 15.47
C LYS A 146 37.93 3.81 15.77
N PRO A 147 37.46 3.00 16.73
CA PRO A 147 36.06 3.05 17.16
C PRO A 147 35.77 4.36 17.92
N PRO A 148 34.58 4.97 17.73
CA PRO A 148 34.18 6.15 18.49
C PRO A 148 34.03 5.80 19.98
N GLN A 149 34.83 6.46 20.81
CA GLN A 149 34.67 6.43 22.27
C GLN A 149 33.37 7.15 22.61
N ASN A 150 32.42 6.42 23.19
CA ASN A 150 31.19 6.95 23.75
C ASN A 150 31.50 7.53 25.15
N PRO A 151 31.30 8.84 25.41
CA PRO A 151 31.44 9.39 26.75
C PRO A 151 30.25 8.98 27.61
N VAL A 152 30.50 8.09 28.57
CA VAL A 152 29.57 7.75 29.66
C VAL A 152 29.30 9.03 30.46
N ALA A 153 28.05 9.49 30.44
CA ALA A 153 27.57 10.58 31.25
C ALA A 153 27.45 10.14 32.72
N ARG A 154 27.95 11.01 33.60
CA ARG A 154 27.88 10.97 35.07
C ARG A 154 26.46 10.80 35.60
N ASN A 155 26.34 10.07 36.70
CA ASN A 155 25.44 10.38 37.82
C ASN A 155 26.24 10.24 39.12
#